data_AF-A0A7V8YMJ1-F1
#
_entry.id   AF-A0A7V8YMJ1-F1
#
_cell.length_a   1.000
_cell.length_b   1.000
_cell.length_c   1.000
_cell.angle_alpha   90.00
_cell.angle_beta   90.00
_cell.angle_gamma   90.00
#
_symmetry.space_group_name_H-M   'P 1'
#
loop_
_entity.id
_entity.type
_entity.pdbx_description
1 polymer ?
#
loop_
_entity_poly.entity_id
_entity_poly.type
_entity_poly.pdbx_seq_one_letter_code
_entity_poly.pdbx_strand_id
1 'polypeptide(L)'
;MVECILKLYRSAIGLEKKWGPALGRVPAPGFVLIAADDPLNDEGRARRVADRTGARCGKLDGVSHFWPYQSPEGGAAALREFWGSLPAA
;
A
#
# COMPACT_ATOMS: atom_id res chain seq x y z
N MET A 1 0.85 16.61 24.88
CA MET A 1 0.97 15.56 23.84
C MET A 1 -0.33 15.39 23.05
N VAL A 2 -1.46 15.12 23.71
CA VAL A 2 -2.78 14.95 23.07
C VAL A 2 -3.20 16.14 22.17
N GLU A 3 -3.01 17.38 22.62
CA GLU A 3 -3.36 18.53 21.77
C GLU A 3 -2.48 18.66 20.52
N CYS A 4 -1.18 18.42 20.64
CA CYS A 4 -0.24 18.56 19.54
C CYS A 4 -0.53 17.54 18.43
N ILE A 5 -0.80 16.28 18.80
CA ILE A 5 -1.09 15.23 17.83
C ILE A 5 -2.43 15.46 17.13
N LEU A 6 -3.46 15.92 17.85
CA LEU A 6 -4.76 16.24 17.25
C LEU A 6 -4.70 17.45 16.32
N LYS A 7 -3.92 18.49 16.67
CA LYS A 7 -3.66 19.63 15.78
C LYS A 7 -2.99 19.19 14.48
N LEU A 8 -2.01 18.29 14.55
CA LEU A 8 -1.36 17.72 13.37
C LEU A 8 -2.35 16.96 12.49
N TYR A 9 -3.12 16.01 13.04
CA TYR A 9 -4.10 15.26 12.24
C TYR A 9 -5.17 16.16 11.62
N ARG A 10 -5.68 17.14 12.37
CA ARG A 10 -6.67 18.10 11.85
C ARG A 10 -6.10 19.06 10.80
N SER A 11 -4.78 19.23 10.74
CA SER A 11 -4.13 20.04 9.71
C SER A 11 -4.08 19.36 8.34
N ALA A 12 -4.36 18.05 8.27
CA ALA A 12 -4.32 17.24 7.05
C ALA A 12 -5.51 17.50 6.09
N ILE A 13 -5.82 18.77 5.85
CA ILE A 13 -6.90 19.22 4.96
C ILE A 13 -6.31 19.51 3.58
N GLY A 14 -6.89 18.93 2.53
CA GLY A 14 -6.49 19.22 1.15
C GLY A 14 -5.17 18.57 0.71
N LEU A 15 -4.63 17.62 1.49
CA LEU A 15 -3.40 16.90 1.12
C LEU A 15 -3.56 16.14 -0.19
N GLU A 16 -4.76 15.62 -0.47
CA GLU A 16 -5.08 14.90 -1.70
C GLU A 16 -4.87 15.75 -2.95
N LYS A 17 -5.14 17.07 -2.88
CA LYS A 17 -4.92 17.99 -4.00
C LYS A 17 -3.44 18.25 -4.24
N LYS A 18 -2.64 18.27 -3.17
CA LYS A 18 -1.20 18.53 -3.24
C LYS A 18 -0.42 17.28 -3.68
N TRP A 19 -0.75 16.12 -3.10
CA TRP A 19 0.04 14.89 -3.26
C TRP A 19 -0.56 13.94 -4.29
N GLY A 20 -1.87 14.01 -4.51
CA GLY A 20 -2.57 13.17 -5.48
C GLY A 20 -1.94 13.20 -6.88
N PRO A 21 -1.62 14.37 -7.46
CA PRO A 21 -0.99 14.43 -8.79
C PRO A 21 0.38 13.73 -8.86
N ALA A 22 1.13 13.66 -7.75
CA ALA A 22 2.45 13.03 -7.71
C ALA A 22 2.39 11.51 -7.75
N LEU A 23 1.27 10.89 -7.36
CA LEU A 23 1.10 9.42 -7.41
C LEU A 23 1.27 8.86 -8.83
N GLY A 24 0.92 9.63 -9.87
CA GLY A 24 1.12 9.24 -11.27
C GLY A 24 2.55 9.36 -11.77
N ARG A 25 3.48 9.80 -10.92
CA ARG A 25 4.88 10.10 -11.30
C ARG A 25 5.88 9.30 -10.47
N VAL A 26 5.46 8.17 -9.91
CA VAL A 26 6.35 7.26 -9.15
C VAL A 26 7.23 6.52 -10.15
N PRO A 27 8.55 6.76 -10.19
CA PRO A 27 9.42 6.17 -11.21
C PRO A 27 9.86 4.75 -10.87
N ALA A 28 9.82 4.38 -9.59
CA ALA A 28 10.22 3.07 -9.13
C ALA A 28 9.10 2.04 -9.34
N PRO A 29 9.42 0.78 -9.70
CA PRO A 29 8.44 -0.30 -9.69
C PRO A 29 7.79 -0.43 -8.31
N GLY A 30 6.46 -0.51 -8.28
CA GLY A 30 5.69 -0.66 -7.04
C GLY A 30 4.96 -2.00 -6.95
N PHE A 31 4.60 -2.37 -5.72
CA PHE A 31 3.72 -3.49 -5.44
C PHE A 31 2.73 -3.12 -4.33
N VAL A 32 1.45 -3.33 -4.59
CA VAL A 32 0.35 -3.17 -3.64
C VAL A 32 -0.08 -4.56 -3.18
N LEU A 33 0.26 -4.90 -1.93
CA LEU A 33 -0.16 -6.14 -1.29
C LEU A 33 -1.49 -5.94 -0.56
N ILE A 34 -2.48 -6.73 -0.93
CA ILE A 34 -3.84 -6.70 -0.40
C ILE A 34 -4.02 -7.84 0.58
N ALA A 35 -4.21 -7.53 1.86
CA ALA A 35 -4.68 -8.50 2.85
C ALA A 35 -6.17 -8.77 2.62
N ALA A 36 -6.51 -10.01 2.24
CA ALA A 36 -7.83 -10.37 1.77
C ALA A 36 -8.95 -10.16 2.80
N ASP A 37 -8.62 -10.44 4.06
CA ASP A 37 -9.58 -10.49 5.16
C ASP A 37 -9.40 -9.28 6.10
N ASP A 38 -8.75 -8.21 5.60
CA ASP A 38 -8.65 -6.94 6.32
C ASP A 38 -9.97 -6.16 6.21
N PRO A 39 -10.75 -6.00 7.29
CA PRO A 39 -11.99 -5.24 7.25
C PRO A 39 -11.77 -3.74 7.06
N LEU A 40 -10.54 -3.25 7.23
CA LEU A 40 -10.16 -1.86 6.99
C LEU A 40 -9.74 -1.61 5.54
N ASN A 41 -9.54 -2.67 4.76
CA ASN A 41 -9.11 -2.58 3.38
C ASN A 41 -10.30 -2.40 2.42
N ASP A 42 -10.04 -1.71 1.32
CA ASP A 42 -10.96 -1.56 0.18
C ASP A 42 -10.20 -2.00 -1.06
N GLU A 43 -10.47 -3.23 -1.52
CA GLU A 43 -9.77 -3.86 -2.65
C GLU A 43 -9.87 -3.00 -3.92
N GLY A 44 -11.00 -2.30 -4.11
CA GLY A 44 -11.19 -1.39 -5.23
C GLY A 44 -10.29 -0.15 -5.14
N ARG A 45 -10.13 0.44 -3.95
CA ARG A 45 -9.18 1.55 -3.73
C ARG A 45 -7.74 1.10 -3.91
N ALA A 46 -7.39 -0.08 -3.38
CA ALA A 46 -6.05 -0.64 -3.52
C ALA A 46 -5.67 -0.84 -5.00
N ARG A 47 -6.56 -1.42 -5.81
CA ARG A 47 -6.35 -1.54 -7.25
C ARG A 47 -6.23 -0.19 -7.94
N ARG A 48 -7.09 0.78 -7.62
CA ARG A 48 -6.97 2.15 -8.17
C ARG A 48 -5.65 2.83 -7.82
N VAL A 49 -5.09 2.57 -6.64
CA VAL A 49 -3.75 3.06 -6.29
C VAL A 49 -2.71 2.39 -7.16
N ALA A 50 -2.78 1.06 -7.31
CA ALA A 50 -1.85 0.30 -8.14
C ALA A 50 -1.84 0.80 -9.60
N ASP A 51 -3.02 0.97 -10.19
CA ASP A 51 -3.18 1.50 -11.55
C ASP A 51 -2.58 2.90 -11.70
N ARG A 52 -2.83 3.78 -10.72
CA ARG A 52 -2.33 5.16 -10.76
C ARG A 52 -0.83 5.26 -10.58
N THR A 53 -0.21 4.34 -9.86
CA THR A 53 1.25 4.34 -9.62
C THR A 53 2.01 3.43 -10.58
N GLY A 54 1.31 2.70 -11.46
CA GLY A 54 1.92 1.66 -12.29
C GLY A 54 2.44 0.46 -11.48
N ALA A 55 1.99 0.32 -10.23
CA ALA A 55 2.38 -0.78 -9.37
C ALA A 55 1.65 -2.08 -9.76
N ARG A 56 2.31 -3.21 -9.53
CA ARG A 56 1.63 -4.51 -9.55
C ARG A 56 0.75 -4.64 -8.31
N CYS A 57 -0.26 -5.48 -8.38
CA CYS A 57 -1.14 -5.76 -7.26
C CYS A 57 -1.21 -7.25 -7.01
N GLY A 58 -1.10 -7.66 -5.74
CA GLY A 58 -1.19 -9.06 -5.32
C GLY A 58 -2.02 -9.17 -4.05
N LYS A 59 -2.60 -10.34 -3.82
CA LYS A 59 -3.48 -10.62 -2.68
C LYS A 59 -2.86 -11.71 -1.81
N LEU A 60 -3.00 -11.57 -0.49
CA LEU A 60 -2.67 -12.58 0.49
C LEU A 60 -3.96 -12.99 1.20
N ASP A 61 -4.36 -14.24 1.00
CA ASP A 61 -5.57 -14.81 1.58
C ASP A 61 -5.34 -15.25 3.04
N GLY A 62 -6.40 -15.26 3.85
CA GLY A 62 -6.33 -15.74 5.24
C GLY A 62 -5.70 -14.75 6.23
N VAL A 63 -5.43 -13.50 5.81
CA VAL A 63 -4.77 -12.48 6.65
C VAL A 63 -5.55 -11.17 6.63
N SER A 64 -5.44 -10.45 7.75
CA SER A 64 -6.07 -9.16 8.01
C SER A 64 -5.03 -8.04 8.03
N HIS A 65 -5.34 -6.92 8.67
CA HIS A 65 -4.49 -5.72 8.71
C HIS A 65 -3.03 -6.01 9.12
N PHE A 66 -2.86 -6.91 10.09
CA PHE A 66 -1.56 -7.32 10.59
C PHE A 66 -1.00 -8.54 9.86
N TRP A 67 -1.15 -8.59 8.53
CA TRP A 67 -0.60 -9.65 7.69
C TRP A 67 0.89 -9.96 7.92
N PRO A 68 1.80 -9.00 8.25
CA PRO A 68 3.19 -9.35 8.49
C PRO A 68 3.37 -10.20 9.75
N TYR A 69 2.46 -10.08 10.72
CA TYR A 69 2.45 -10.88 11.94
C TYR A 69 1.74 -12.23 11.73
N GLN A 70 0.66 -12.24 10.94
CA GLN A 70 -0.15 -13.45 10.71
C GLN A 70 0.48 -14.43 9.72
N SER A 71 1.18 -13.92 8.69
CA SER A 71 1.84 -14.73 7.67
C SER A 71 3.13 -14.04 7.22
N PRO A 72 4.18 -14.03 8.07
CA PRO A 72 5.45 -13.44 7.71
C PRO A 72 6.09 -14.15 6.50
N GLU A 73 5.97 -15.48 6.42
CA GLU A 73 6.49 -16.26 5.29
C GLU A 73 5.75 -15.96 4.00
N GLY A 74 4.41 -15.90 4.04
CA GLY A 74 3.58 -15.60 2.88
C GLY A 74 3.81 -14.18 2.36
N GLY A 75 3.87 -13.20 3.26
CA GLY A 75 4.21 -11.82 2.90
C GLY A 75 5.62 -11.70 2.32
N ALA A 76 6.62 -12.36 2.93
CA ALA A 76 7.99 -12.37 2.42
C ALA A 76 8.10 -13.05 1.05
N ALA A 77 7.36 -14.13 0.82
CA ALA A 77 7.33 -14.82 -0.48
C ALA A 77 6.77 -13.90 -1.58
N ALA A 78 5.62 -13.25 -1.34
CA ALA A 78 5.01 -12.33 -2.29
C ALA A 78 5.95 -11.15 -2.64
N LEU A 79 6.63 -10.59 -1.64
CA LEU A 79 7.60 -9.51 -1.84
C LEU A 79 8.83 -9.98 -2.64
N ARG A 80 9.38 -11.16 -2.31
CA ARG A 80 10.52 -11.73 -3.05
C ARG A 80 10.16 -12.06 -4.50
N GLU A 81 8.97 -12.58 -4.76
CA GLU A 81 8.49 -12.82 -6.12
C GLU A 81 8.40 -11.51 -6.91
N PHE A 82 7.83 -10.46 -6.31
CA PHE A 82 7.79 -9.15 -6.93
C PHE A 82 9.20 -8.65 -7.29
N TRP A 83 10.14 -8.61 -6.34
CA TRP A 83 11.49 -8.14 -6.62
C TRP A 83 12.25 -9.01 -7.61
N GLY A 84 12.11 -10.34 -7.53
CA GLY A 84 12.75 -11.27 -8.45
C GLY A 84 12.24 -11.17 -9.89
N SER A 85 11.04 -10.61 -10.08
CA SER A 85 10.46 -10.36 -11.40
C SER A 85 10.86 -9.02 -12.04
N LEU A 86 11.59 -8.17 -11.31
CA LEU A 86 12.10 -6.90 -11.85
C LEU A 86 13.36 -7.16 -12.67
N PRO A 87 13.63 -6.36 -13.71
CA PRO A 87 14.91 -6.41 -14.41
C PRO A 87 16.07 -6.18 -13.44
N ALA A 88 17.20 -6.84 -13.69
CA ALA A 88 18.44 -6.48 -13.02
C ALA A 88 18.76 -5.01 -13.32
N ALA A 89 19.23 -4.29 -12.30
CA ALA A 89 19.63 -2.88 -12.41
C ALA A 89 20.84 -2.68 -13.31
#